data_AF-A0A978WCA5-F1
#
_entry.id   AF-A0A978WCA5-F1
#
_cell.length_a   1.000
_cell.length_b   1.000
_cell.length_c   1.000
_cell.angle_alpha   90.00
_cell.angle_beta   90.00
_cell.angle_gamma   90.00
#
_symmetry.space_group_name_H-M   'P 1'
#
loop_
_entity.id
_entity.type
_entity.pdbx_description
1 polymer ?
#
loop_
_entity_poly.entity_id
_entity_poly.type
_entity_poly.pdbx_seq_one_letter_code
_entity_poly.pdbx_strand_id
1 'polypeptide(L)'
;MLLFFIFIVVKNIATVDSSITPDQAIISSSEGSITTLTCTYNQSADSLHWYRQKPQSGPDFLLLIIVSSNYVIEAKQPDPRLSIRLRKDNKVDLEIFPAAVSDSALYYCALPTVGYDKIIFGRATKLIVQSEEKREPSIYKLPSDEQEYCLATRFTVHNTTNGTWPTNEYKEDAVRFEGEGYYSRLLRNIKDCPENETMCDSSKSEDGGFKSDAKTNFLGLSIFWLRVLFLKTIVFNILMTLKVWMS
;
A
#
# COMPACT_ATOMS: atom_id res chain seq x y z
N MET A 1 -24.20 37.78 -65.13
CA MET A 1 -24.98 37.95 -63.89
C MET A 1 -25.76 36.65 -63.71
N LEU A 2 -25.35 35.68 -62.90
CA LEU A 2 -25.24 35.70 -61.44
C LEU A 2 -24.22 34.62 -61.00
N LEU A 3 -23.34 34.94 -60.06
CA LEU A 3 -22.57 33.98 -59.28
C LEU A 3 -23.43 33.52 -58.08
N PHE A 4 -23.73 32.23 -57.98
CA PHE A 4 -24.40 31.65 -56.82
C PHE A 4 -23.38 31.45 -55.70
N PHE A 5 -23.38 32.33 -54.71
CA PHE A 5 -22.67 32.14 -53.45
C PHE A 5 -23.45 31.15 -52.58
N ILE A 6 -22.93 29.94 -52.42
CA ILE A 6 -23.41 28.99 -51.41
C ILE A 6 -22.91 29.49 -50.06
N PHE A 7 -23.80 30.10 -49.27
CA PHE A 7 -23.53 30.38 -47.86
C PHE A 7 -23.61 29.07 -47.07
N ILE A 8 -22.45 28.49 -46.75
CA ILE A 8 -22.37 27.42 -45.75
C ILE A 8 -22.69 28.07 -44.40
N VAL A 9 -23.90 27.82 -43.89
CA VAL A 9 -24.25 28.15 -42.51
C VAL A 9 -23.51 27.17 -41.61
N VAL A 10 -22.35 27.58 -41.11
CA VAL A 10 -21.70 26.89 -39.99
C VAL A 10 -22.59 27.10 -38.78
N LYS A 11 -23.45 26.11 -38.47
CA LYS A 11 -24.09 26.05 -37.17
C LYS A 11 -22.97 25.89 -36.15
N ASN A 12 -22.68 26.94 -35.40
CA ASN A 12 -21.93 26.84 -34.16
C ASN A 12 -22.70 25.86 -33.27
N ILE A 13 -22.27 24.60 -33.24
CA ILE A 13 -22.67 23.69 -32.16
C ILE A 13 -21.94 24.26 -30.95
N ALA A 14 -22.67 25.04 -30.15
CA ALA A 14 -22.21 25.41 -28.82
C ALA A 14 -21.97 24.09 -28.09
N THR A 15 -20.70 23.74 -27.87
CA THR A 15 -20.35 22.67 -26.94
C THR A 15 -20.79 23.15 -25.57
N VAL A 16 -21.96 22.70 -25.13
CA VAL A 16 -22.45 22.99 -23.78
C VAL A 16 -21.46 22.34 -22.82
N ASP A 17 -20.72 23.17 -22.09
CA ASP A 17 -19.61 22.72 -21.25
C ASP A 17 -20.14 21.86 -20.10
N SER A 18 -19.93 20.55 -20.19
CA SER A 18 -20.46 19.56 -19.24
C SER A 18 -19.50 19.47 -18.08
N SER A 19 -19.87 20.04 -16.94
CA SER A 19 -19.03 20.11 -15.76
C SER A 19 -19.59 19.26 -14.62
N ILE A 20 -18.70 18.51 -13.98
CA ILE A 20 -18.94 17.86 -12.69
C ILE A 20 -17.83 18.25 -11.72
N THR A 21 -18.20 18.62 -10.50
CA THR A 21 -17.25 19.13 -9.51
C THR A 21 -17.54 18.53 -8.13
N PRO A 22 -16.51 18.12 -7.38
CA PRO A 22 -16.69 17.71 -5.99
C PRO A 22 -17.06 18.90 -5.11
N ASP A 23 -17.89 18.65 -4.11
CA ASP A 23 -18.29 19.66 -3.12
C ASP A 23 -17.11 19.98 -2.17
N GLN A 24 -16.23 19.00 -1.93
CA GLN A 24 -15.07 19.13 -1.04
C GLN A 24 -13.81 18.53 -1.68
N ALA A 25 -12.69 19.24 -1.55
CA ALA A 25 -11.40 18.77 -2.08
C ALA A 25 -10.72 17.74 -1.17
N ILE A 26 -10.96 17.81 0.15
CA ILE A 26 -10.37 16.91 1.15
C ILE A 26 -11.45 16.55 2.16
N ILE A 27 -11.60 15.26 2.45
CA ILE A 27 -12.51 14.72 3.47
C ILE A 27 -11.68 13.90 4.44
N SER A 28 -11.83 14.20 5.73
CA SER A 28 -11.24 13.41 6.82
C SER A 28 -12.36 12.65 7.53
N SER A 29 -12.18 11.35 7.70
CA SER A 29 -13.19 10.47 8.29
C SER A 29 -12.56 9.48 9.27
N SER A 30 -13.35 8.89 10.15
CA SER A 30 -12.88 7.86 11.08
C SER A 30 -13.20 6.45 10.61
N GLU A 31 -12.34 5.50 10.96
CA GLU A 31 -12.56 4.08 10.69
C GLU A 31 -13.87 3.60 11.32
N GLY A 32 -14.67 2.83 10.57
CA GLY A 32 -15.99 2.36 10.98
C GLY A 32 -17.12 3.35 10.74
N SER A 33 -16.84 4.63 10.45
CA SER A 33 -17.87 5.64 10.21
C SER A 33 -18.47 5.56 8.79
N ILE A 34 -19.60 6.25 8.59
CA ILE A 34 -20.20 6.45 7.26
C ILE A 34 -19.50 7.64 6.61
N THR A 35 -18.84 7.41 5.47
CA THR A 35 -18.18 8.46 4.70
C THR A 35 -18.95 8.75 3.43
N THR A 36 -19.33 10.00 3.21
CA THR A 36 -20.06 10.43 2.00
C THR A 36 -19.21 11.41 1.20
N LEU A 37 -18.95 11.09 -0.06
CA LEU A 37 -18.33 11.97 -1.04
C LEU A 37 -19.40 12.48 -1.99
N THR A 38 -19.48 13.79 -2.18
CA THR A 38 -20.52 14.42 -3.00
C THR A 38 -19.91 15.14 -4.18
N CYS A 39 -20.50 14.95 -5.37
CA CYS A 39 -20.28 15.79 -6.53
C CYS A 39 -21.55 16.45 -7.02
N THR A 40 -21.42 17.70 -7.45
CA THR A 40 -22.45 18.48 -8.10
C THR A 40 -22.19 18.53 -9.61
N TYR A 41 -23.24 18.38 -10.41
CA TYR A 41 -23.18 18.44 -11.88
C TYR A 41 -24.19 19.45 -12.43
N ASN A 42 -23.86 20.12 -13.54
CA ASN A 42 -24.64 21.27 -14.03
C ASN A 42 -25.65 20.91 -15.15
N GLN A 43 -25.41 19.83 -15.89
CA GLN A 43 -26.22 19.45 -17.06
C GLN A 43 -27.04 18.18 -16.81
N SER A 44 -27.98 17.86 -17.71
CA SER A 44 -28.59 16.53 -17.71
C SER A 44 -27.52 15.50 -18.09
N ALA A 45 -27.18 14.61 -17.15
CA ALA A 45 -26.28 13.49 -17.37
C ALA A 45 -27.12 12.22 -17.51
N ASP A 46 -26.78 11.35 -18.46
CA ASP A 46 -27.45 10.05 -18.60
C ASP A 46 -27.01 9.09 -17.47
N SER A 47 -25.73 9.16 -17.10
CA SER A 47 -25.16 8.39 -16.00
C SER A 47 -24.06 9.16 -15.27
N LEU A 48 -23.85 8.81 -14.00
CA LEU A 48 -22.82 9.40 -13.13
C LEU A 48 -21.96 8.30 -12.56
N HIS A 49 -20.65 8.44 -12.71
CA HIS A 49 -19.67 7.39 -12.45
C HIS A 49 -18.76 7.80 -11.30
N TRP A 50 -18.32 6.82 -10.50
CA TRP A 50 -17.30 7.00 -9.50
C TRP A 50 -16.07 6.13 -9.78
N TYR A 51 -14.91 6.73 -9.60
CA TYR A 51 -13.60 6.11 -9.74
C TYR A 51 -12.78 6.34 -8.48
N ARG A 52 -11.87 5.40 -8.18
CA ARG A 52 -10.89 5.51 -7.11
C ARG A 52 -9.49 5.36 -7.68
N GLN A 53 -8.58 6.23 -7.28
CA GLN A 53 -7.17 6.16 -7.63
C GLN A 53 -6.35 6.03 -6.35
N LYS A 54 -5.72 4.86 -6.18
CA LYS A 54 -4.74 4.62 -5.12
C LYS A 54 -3.40 5.28 -5.49
N PRO A 55 -2.51 5.52 -4.51
CA PRO A 55 -1.17 6.01 -4.79
C PRO A 55 -0.47 5.14 -5.85
N GLN A 56 0.14 5.78 -6.85
CA GLN A 56 0.87 5.12 -7.93
C GLN A 56 0.03 4.19 -8.84
N SER A 57 -1.31 4.26 -8.76
CA SER A 57 -2.21 3.52 -9.66
C SER A 57 -2.95 4.44 -10.64
N GLY A 58 -3.58 3.84 -11.65
CA GLY A 58 -4.60 4.52 -12.46
C GLY A 58 -5.94 4.61 -11.72
N PRO A 59 -6.92 5.37 -12.25
CA PRO A 59 -8.29 5.37 -11.75
C PRO A 59 -8.99 4.04 -12.03
N ASP A 60 -9.44 3.37 -10.98
CA ASP A 60 -10.25 2.16 -11.04
C ASP A 60 -11.73 2.51 -11.00
N PHE A 61 -12.51 1.93 -11.92
CA PHE A 61 -13.97 2.07 -11.92
C PHE A 61 -14.56 1.39 -10.69
N LEU A 62 -15.41 2.10 -9.95
CA LEU A 62 -16.12 1.56 -8.79
C LEU A 62 -17.53 1.14 -9.16
N LEU A 63 -18.32 2.09 -9.64
CA LEU A 63 -19.74 1.95 -9.89
C LEU A 63 -20.29 3.19 -10.61
N LEU A 64 -21.46 3.05 -11.22
CA LEU A 64 -22.22 4.15 -11.82
C LEU A 64 -23.71 4.04 -11.53
N ILE A 65 -24.42 5.15 -11.66
CA ILE A 65 -25.88 5.22 -11.59
C ILE A 65 -26.43 5.82 -12.87
N ILE A 66 -27.48 5.21 -13.42
CA ILE A 66 -28.26 5.75 -14.53
C ILE A 66 -29.29 6.73 -13.96
N VAL A 67 -29.25 7.99 -14.39
CA VAL A 67 -30.03 9.08 -13.78
C VAL A 67 -31.53 8.92 -14.00
N SER A 68 -31.94 8.39 -15.16
CA SER A 68 -33.35 8.23 -15.52
C SER A 68 -34.08 7.11 -14.77
N SER A 69 -33.37 6.02 -14.45
CA SER A 69 -33.95 4.82 -13.83
C SER A 69 -33.48 4.57 -12.40
N ASN A 70 -32.48 5.31 -11.92
CA ASN A 70 -31.73 5.02 -10.69
C ASN A 70 -31.12 3.62 -10.65
N TYR A 71 -30.89 3.01 -11.82
CA TYR A 71 -30.25 1.71 -11.90
C TYR A 71 -28.75 1.83 -11.66
N VAL A 72 -28.21 1.00 -10.77
CA VAL A 72 -26.79 1.00 -10.39
C VAL A 72 -26.07 -0.14 -11.12
N ILE A 73 -24.92 0.18 -11.70
CA ILE A 73 -24.01 -0.80 -12.32
C ILE A 73 -22.70 -0.74 -11.55
N GLU A 74 -22.32 -1.85 -10.95
CA GLU A 74 -21.10 -1.99 -10.14
C GLU A 74 -19.93 -2.50 -10.98
N ALA A 75 -18.71 -2.36 -10.46
CA ALA A 75 -17.51 -2.95 -11.04
C ALA A 75 -17.56 -4.49 -11.05
N LYS A 76 -16.66 -5.11 -11.83
CA LYS A 76 -16.54 -6.57 -11.93
C LYS A 76 -16.27 -7.25 -10.57
N GLN A 77 -15.57 -6.55 -9.67
CA GLN A 77 -15.40 -6.95 -8.27
C GLN A 77 -16.05 -5.87 -7.40
N PRO A 78 -17.34 -6.00 -7.08
CA PRO A 78 -18.05 -4.99 -6.30
C PRO A 78 -17.58 -5.01 -4.86
N ASP A 79 -17.42 -3.81 -4.27
CA ASP A 79 -17.22 -3.66 -2.84
C ASP A 79 -18.59 -3.41 -2.19
N PRO A 80 -19.12 -4.34 -1.38
CA PRO A 80 -20.47 -4.24 -0.82
C PRO A 80 -20.64 -3.08 0.17
N ARG A 81 -19.55 -2.42 0.56
CA ARG A 81 -19.56 -1.25 1.44
C ARG A 81 -19.81 0.04 0.69
N LEU A 82 -19.72 0.02 -0.64
CA LEU A 82 -19.91 1.19 -1.50
C LEU A 82 -21.37 1.26 -1.94
N SER A 83 -21.95 2.45 -1.86
CA SER A 83 -23.27 2.73 -2.44
C SER A 83 -23.27 4.08 -3.14
N ILE A 84 -24.15 4.23 -4.13
CA ILE A 84 -24.33 5.48 -4.86
C ILE A 84 -25.75 5.98 -4.73
N ARG A 85 -25.87 7.29 -4.52
CA ARG A 85 -27.17 7.92 -4.30
C ARG A 85 -27.29 9.19 -5.14
N LEU A 86 -28.33 9.23 -5.96
CA LEU A 86 -28.72 10.43 -6.68
C LEU A 86 -29.55 11.35 -5.76
N ARG A 87 -29.23 12.65 -5.76
CA ARG A 87 -30.00 13.67 -5.06
C ARG A 87 -30.72 14.61 -6.02
N LYS A 88 -31.79 15.24 -5.52
CA LYS A 88 -32.68 16.12 -6.30
C LYS A 88 -32.02 17.45 -6.72
N ASP A 89 -30.91 17.82 -6.11
CA ASP A 89 -30.15 19.06 -6.33
C ASP A 89 -29.01 18.90 -7.35
N ASN A 90 -29.17 17.99 -8.31
CA ASN A 90 -28.12 17.60 -9.28
C ASN A 90 -26.82 17.21 -8.58
N LYS A 91 -26.94 16.38 -7.54
CA LYS A 91 -25.81 15.83 -6.83
C LYS A 91 -25.81 14.32 -6.85
N VAL A 92 -24.61 13.76 -6.79
CA VAL A 92 -24.39 12.33 -6.67
C VAL A 92 -23.44 12.08 -5.53
N ASP A 93 -23.89 11.23 -4.62
CA ASP A 93 -23.16 10.84 -3.43
C ASP A 93 -22.60 9.43 -3.64
N LEU A 94 -21.33 9.24 -3.26
CA LEU A 94 -20.72 7.94 -3.00
C LEU A 94 -20.64 7.77 -1.50
N GLU A 95 -21.32 6.77 -0.96
CA GLU A 95 -21.27 6.41 0.45
C GLU A 95 -20.40 5.18 0.64
N ILE A 96 -19.55 5.20 1.68
CA ILE A 96 -18.67 4.11 2.08
C ILE A 96 -18.99 3.76 3.54
N PHE A 97 -19.48 2.55 3.79
CA PHE A 97 -19.76 2.08 5.14
C PHE A 97 -19.60 0.55 5.30
N PRO A 98 -18.86 0.09 6.32
CA PRO A 98 -17.98 0.87 7.19
C PRO A 98 -16.76 1.39 6.44
N ALA A 99 -16.39 2.65 6.68
CA ALA A 99 -15.15 3.21 6.14
C ALA A 99 -13.94 2.48 6.74
N ALA A 100 -13.09 1.92 5.89
CA ALA A 100 -11.84 1.31 6.29
C ALA A 100 -10.71 2.29 5.98
N VAL A 101 -9.65 2.24 6.77
CA VAL A 101 -8.52 3.14 6.55
C VAL A 101 -7.85 2.90 5.18
N SER A 102 -7.97 1.67 4.64
CA SER A 102 -7.55 1.29 3.28
C SER A 102 -8.33 1.98 2.15
N ASP A 103 -9.46 2.62 2.46
CA ASP A 103 -10.24 3.41 1.51
C ASP A 103 -9.64 4.80 1.25
N SER A 104 -8.60 5.21 2.01
CA SER A 104 -7.91 6.48 1.81
C SER A 104 -7.25 6.55 0.43
N ALA A 105 -7.78 7.41 -0.43
CA ALA A 105 -7.40 7.50 -1.85
C ALA A 105 -7.90 8.82 -2.47
N LEU A 106 -7.59 9.04 -3.74
CA LEU A 106 -8.27 10.06 -4.55
C LEU A 106 -9.53 9.46 -5.17
N TYR A 107 -10.66 10.13 -5.01
CA TYR A 107 -11.93 9.74 -5.62
C TYR A 107 -12.31 10.76 -6.69
N TYR A 108 -12.76 10.25 -7.83
CA TYR A 108 -13.21 11.07 -8.94
C TYR A 108 -14.64 10.71 -9.30
N CYS A 109 -15.46 11.74 -9.44
CA CYS A 109 -16.74 11.64 -10.11
C CYS A 109 -16.57 12.00 -11.59
N ALA A 110 -17.32 11.33 -12.44
CA ALA A 110 -17.27 11.55 -13.87
C ALA A 110 -18.65 11.39 -14.51
N LEU A 111 -18.81 11.99 -15.69
CA LEU A 111 -20.02 11.82 -16.51
C LEU A 111 -19.64 11.69 -18.00
N PRO A 112 -20.37 10.89 -18.79
CA PRO A 112 -20.19 10.83 -20.23
C PRO A 112 -20.80 12.06 -20.90
N THR A 113 -20.20 12.46 -22.02
CA THR A 113 -20.76 13.48 -22.93
C THR A 113 -21.95 12.94 -23.71
N VAL A 114 -22.80 13.84 -24.19
CA VAL A 114 -23.93 13.50 -25.07
C VAL A 114 -23.39 12.81 -26.33
N GLY A 115 -23.72 11.52 -26.51
CA GLY A 115 -23.17 10.66 -27.57
C GLY A 115 -22.21 9.57 -27.09
N TYR A 116 -21.81 9.57 -25.80
CA TYR A 116 -20.94 8.57 -25.15
C TYR A 116 -19.49 8.49 -25.64
N ASP A 117 -19.04 9.42 -26.48
CA ASP A 117 -17.68 9.39 -27.07
C ASP A 117 -16.56 9.81 -26.12
N LYS A 118 -16.89 10.50 -25.03
CA LYS A 118 -15.93 11.04 -24.06
C LYS A 118 -16.49 11.03 -22.64
N ILE A 119 -15.64 10.68 -21.66
CA ILE A 119 -15.91 10.84 -20.23
C ILE A 119 -15.23 12.10 -19.71
N ILE A 120 -15.97 12.92 -18.96
CA ILE A 120 -15.47 14.12 -18.30
C ILE A 120 -15.30 13.82 -16.82
N PHE A 121 -14.07 13.96 -16.34
CA PHE A 121 -13.73 13.84 -14.93
C PHE A 121 -13.86 15.19 -14.24
N GLY A 122 -14.45 15.17 -13.05
CA GLY A 122 -14.37 16.28 -12.12
C GLY A 122 -13.01 16.34 -11.44
N ARG A 123 -12.83 17.36 -10.59
CA ARG A 123 -11.67 17.40 -9.70
C ARG A 123 -11.70 16.23 -8.71
N ALA A 124 -10.52 15.81 -8.25
CA ALA A 124 -10.40 14.76 -7.25
C ALA A 124 -10.82 15.25 -5.86
N THR A 125 -11.44 14.36 -5.08
CA THR A 125 -11.56 14.49 -3.62
C THR A 125 -10.56 13.57 -2.95
N LYS A 126 -9.71 14.11 -2.09
CA LYS A 126 -8.78 13.33 -1.25
C LYS A 126 -9.50 12.85 0.00
N LEU A 127 -9.79 11.55 0.07
CA LEU A 127 -10.33 10.93 1.27
C LEU A 127 -9.19 10.46 2.17
N ILE A 128 -9.23 10.84 3.44
CA ILE A 128 -8.31 10.40 4.48
C ILE A 128 -9.15 9.78 5.59
N VAL A 129 -9.18 8.46 5.65
CA VAL A 129 -9.76 7.73 6.77
C VAL A 129 -8.67 7.54 7.82
N GLN A 130 -8.98 7.72 9.11
CA GLN A 130 -8.05 7.55 10.22
C GLN A 130 -8.61 6.53 11.21
N SER A 131 -7.76 5.68 11.77
CA SER A 131 -8.18 4.78 12.84
C SER A 131 -8.37 5.56 14.14
N GLU A 132 -9.45 5.31 14.87
CA GLU A 132 -9.70 5.93 16.18
C GLU A 132 -8.85 5.30 17.29
N GLU A 133 -8.46 4.03 17.11
CA GLU A 133 -7.64 3.33 18.09
C GLU A 133 -6.21 3.86 18.05
N LYS A 134 -5.80 4.58 19.10
CA LYS A 134 -4.44 5.10 19.21
C LYS A 134 -3.48 3.98 19.58
N ARG A 135 -2.60 3.62 18.64
CA ARG A 135 -1.52 2.66 18.84
C ARG A 135 -0.17 3.35 18.79
N GLU A 136 0.65 3.12 19.81
CA GLU A 136 2.03 3.60 19.88
C GLU A 136 2.94 2.79 18.94
N PRO A 137 3.94 3.44 18.32
CA PRO A 137 4.85 2.76 17.40
C PRO A 137 5.77 1.78 18.14
N SER A 138 6.02 0.63 17.51
CA SER A 138 7.18 -0.21 17.83
C SER A 138 8.40 0.34 17.10
N ILE A 139 9.49 0.61 17.83
CA ILE A 139 10.70 1.21 17.28
C ILE A 139 11.81 0.16 17.22
N TYR A 140 12.46 0.07 16.06
CA TYR A 140 13.58 -0.82 15.84
C TYR A 140 14.79 0.00 15.37
N LYS A 141 15.93 -0.12 16.06
CA LYS A 141 17.20 0.40 15.56
C LYS A 141 17.63 -0.44 14.35
N LEU A 142 17.87 0.21 13.21
CA LEU A 142 18.37 -0.44 12.01
C LEU A 142 19.91 -0.43 12.01
N PRO A 143 20.56 -1.56 11.66
CA PRO A 143 22.02 -1.60 11.55
C PRO A 143 22.46 -0.73 10.36
N SER A 144 23.33 0.24 10.62
CA SER A 144 23.95 1.09 9.60
C SER A 144 25.28 1.62 10.09
N ASP A 145 26.28 1.61 9.21
CA ASP A 145 27.67 1.94 9.54
C ASP A 145 27.93 3.46 9.58
N GLU A 146 27.05 4.28 9.00
CA GLU A 146 27.29 5.73 8.80
C GLU A 146 26.23 6.63 9.46
N GLN A 147 24.99 6.16 9.63
CA GLN A 147 23.87 6.97 10.16
C GLN A 147 22.95 6.14 11.05
N GLU A 148 22.49 6.71 12.16
CA GLU A 148 21.51 6.04 13.01
C GLU A 148 20.10 6.14 12.39
N TYR A 149 19.63 5.01 11.88
CA TYR A 149 18.29 4.84 11.35
C TYR A 149 17.41 4.10 12.35
N CYS A 150 16.19 4.60 12.53
CA CYS A 150 15.20 3.95 13.38
C CYS A 150 13.89 3.78 12.63
N LEU A 151 13.36 2.56 12.65
CA LEU A 151 12.08 2.23 12.03
C LEU A 151 11.00 2.26 13.09
N ALA A 152 10.12 3.26 13.01
CA ALA A 152 8.87 3.26 13.76
C ALA A 152 7.80 2.57 12.92
N THR A 153 7.20 1.49 13.43
CA THR A 153 6.16 0.73 12.72
C THR A 153 4.95 0.45 13.62
N ARG A 154 3.84 0.04 13.00
CA ARG A 154 2.60 -0.37 13.67
C ARG A 154 1.87 0.72 14.46
N PHE A 155 2.04 2.00 14.10
CA PHE A 155 1.28 3.11 14.71
C PHE A 155 0.09 3.52 13.85
N THR A 156 -0.98 4.02 14.46
CA THR A 156 -2.24 4.38 13.76
C THR A 156 -2.40 5.88 13.53
N VAL A 157 -1.85 6.71 14.42
CA VAL A 157 -1.98 8.16 14.34
C VAL A 157 -0.81 8.74 13.55
N HIS A 158 -1.07 9.35 12.40
CA HIS A 158 -0.03 9.97 11.56
C HIS A 158 0.83 11.02 12.33
N ASN A 159 0.26 11.60 13.39
CA ASN A 159 0.82 12.71 14.17
C ASN A 159 1.35 12.34 15.58
N THR A 160 1.35 11.06 15.99
CA THR A 160 1.71 10.68 17.38
C THR A 160 3.15 11.03 17.77
N THR A 161 4.04 11.33 16.81
CA THR A 161 5.41 11.71 17.10
C THR A 161 5.61 13.18 17.50
N ASN A 162 4.56 13.99 17.52
CA ASN A 162 4.68 15.42 17.86
C ASN A 162 4.54 15.72 19.36
N GLY A 163 4.13 14.75 20.19
CA GLY A 163 3.84 14.98 21.62
C GLY A 163 4.88 14.48 22.62
N THR A 164 5.83 13.63 22.22
CA THR A 164 6.70 12.92 23.18
C THR A 164 8.08 12.53 22.64
N TRP A 165 8.43 12.93 21.42
CA TRP A 165 9.63 12.44 20.74
C TRP A 165 10.52 13.61 20.30
N PRO A 166 11.85 13.48 20.37
CA PRO A 166 12.76 14.58 20.13
C PRO A 166 12.52 15.19 18.74
N THR A 167 12.22 16.47 18.74
CA THR A 167 11.90 17.27 17.55
C THR A 167 13.17 17.77 16.87
N ASN A 168 13.82 16.92 16.06
CA ASN A 168 14.80 17.29 15.03
C ASN A 168 14.52 16.39 13.79
N GLU A 169 14.96 16.59 12.55
CA GLU A 169 15.15 17.76 11.67
C GLU A 169 14.82 17.27 10.22
N TYR A 170 14.84 15.95 9.97
CA TYR A 170 14.38 15.33 8.71
C TYR A 170 13.56 14.06 8.97
N LYS A 171 12.23 14.17 8.82
CA LYS A 171 11.28 13.04 8.89
C LYS A 171 10.81 12.70 7.48
N GLU A 172 10.92 11.44 7.08
CA GLU A 172 10.22 10.97 5.87
C GLU A 172 8.72 10.87 6.14
N ASP A 173 7.93 11.00 5.08
CA ASP A 173 6.48 10.82 5.18
C ASP A 173 6.15 9.41 5.69
N ALA A 174 5.13 9.30 6.54
CA ALA A 174 4.71 8.00 7.02
C ALA A 174 4.03 7.26 5.87
N VAL A 175 4.51 6.05 5.59
CA VAL A 175 4.01 5.21 4.52
C VAL A 175 3.12 4.13 5.12
N ARG A 176 2.10 3.74 4.36
CA ARG A 176 1.17 2.69 4.71
C ARG A 176 1.25 1.57 3.69
N PHE A 177 1.36 0.33 4.14
CA PHE A 177 1.31 -0.83 3.27
C PHE A 177 -0.15 -1.13 2.89
N GLU A 178 -0.35 -1.62 1.67
CA GLU A 178 -1.68 -1.94 1.16
C GLU A 178 -2.32 -3.05 1.99
N GLY A 179 -3.53 -2.79 2.52
CA GLY A 179 -4.29 -3.74 3.34
C GLY A 179 -4.01 -3.67 4.85
N GLU A 180 -2.99 -2.93 5.31
CA GLU A 180 -2.73 -2.80 6.74
C GLU A 180 -3.31 -1.53 7.37
N GLY A 181 -3.79 -1.69 8.62
CA GLY A 181 -4.27 -0.70 9.57
C GLY A 181 -3.26 0.40 9.94
N TYR A 182 -1.97 0.21 9.66
CA TYR A 182 -0.91 0.87 10.39
C TYR A 182 0.08 1.60 9.48
N TYR A 183 0.62 2.69 10.00
CA TYR A 183 1.70 3.45 9.40
C TYR A 183 3.06 2.93 9.84
N SER A 184 4.03 3.10 8.96
CA SER A 184 5.45 2.94 9.24
C SER A 184 6.20 4.19 8.77
N ARG A 185 7.24 4.59 9.50
CA ARG A 185 8.05 5.77 9.20
C ARG A 185 9.51 5.48 9.52
N LEU A 186 10.40 5.92 8.62
CA LEU A 186 11.84 5.95 8.86
C LEU A 186 12.22 7.26 9.54
N LEU A 187 13.05 7.13 10.57
CA LEU A 187 13.58 8.24 11.34
C LEU A 187 15.10 8.24 11.19
N ARG A 188 15.68 9.41 10.90
CA ARG A 188 17.14 9.61 10.73
C ARG A 188 17.69 10.44 11.88
N ASN A 189 18.90 10.10 12.34
CA ASN A 189 19.69 10.89 13.30
C ASN A 189 18.99 11.15 14.64
N ILE A 190 18.30 10.15 15.18
CA ILE A 190 17.66 10.24 16.51
C ILE A 190 18.60 9.69 17.58
N LYS A 191 18.90 10.52 18.58
CA LYS A 191 19.81 10.20 19.71
C LYS A 191 19.23 9.23 20.73
N ASP A 192 17.89 9.15 20.84
CA ASP A 192 17.18 8.35 21.85
C ASP A 192 16.49 7.11 21.23
N CYS A 193 17.07 6.51 20.19
CA CYS A 193 16.54 5.23 19.72
C CYS A 193 16.86 4.15 20.74
N PRO A 194 15.85 3.37 21.19
CA PRO A 194 16.09 2.31 22.16
C PRO A 194 17.14 1.37 21.58
N GLU A 195 18.20 1.13 22.34
CA GLU A 195 19.12 0.04 22.05
C GLU A 195 18.29 -1.24 22.19
N ASN A 196 18.13 -1.96 21.08
CA ASN A 196 17.42 -3.23 21.10
C ASN A 196 18.16 -4.10 22.13
N GLU A 197 17.50 -4.52 23.22
CA GLU A 197 17.95 -5.69 23.96
C GLU A 197 18.13 -6.78 22.92
N THR A 198 19.36 -7.21 22.69
CA THR A 198 19.65 -8.28 21.74
C THR A 198 19.05 -9.55 22.32
N MET A 199 17.78 -9.78 22.07
CA MET A 199 17.09 -11.06 22.28
C MET A 199 17.56 -12.03 21.18
N CYS A 200 18.87 -12.24 21.10
CA CYS A 200 19.42 -13.40 20.43
C CYS A 200 19.22 -14.58 21.38
N ASP A 201 18.01 -15.12 21.38
CA ASP A 201 17.73 -16.39 22.02
C ASP A 201 18.28 -17.49 21.11
N SER A 202 19.42 -18.06 21.48
CA SER A 202 20.04 -19.19 20.76
C SER A 202 19.10 -20.40 20.66
N SER A 203 18.00 -20.43 21.42
CA SER A 203 16.99 -21.48 21.35
C SER A 203 15.95 -21.32 20.22
N LYS A 204 15.91 -20.17 19.52
CA LYS A 204 14.96 -19.88 18.42
C LYS A 204 15.63 -19.56 17.08
N SER A 205 16.87 -20.01 16.86
CA SER A 205 17.41 -20.02 15.51
C SER A 205 16.65 -21.06 14.70
N GLU A 206 15.70 -20.61 13.89
CA GLU A 206 15.18 -21.42 12.79
C GLU A 206 16.38 -21.94 11.98
N ASP A 207 16.31 -23.23 11.68
CA ASP A 207 17.25 -24.11 10.95
C ASP A 207 17.69 -23.57 9.55
N GLY A 208 17.31 -22.34 9.18
CA GLY A 208 17.50 -21.76 7.85
C GLY A 208 18.86 -21.10 7.60
N GLY A 209 19.74 -20.99 8.60
CA GLY A 209 21.02 -20.28 8.47
C GLY A 209 22.19 -21.12 7.94
N PHE A 210 22.17 -22.44 8.16
CA PHE A 210 23.28 -23.31 7.78
C PHE A 210 23.01 -23.99 6.44
N LYS A 211 23.49 -23.37 5.36
CA LYS A 211 23.51 -24.01 4.04
C LYS A 211 24.76 -24.88 3.93
N SER A 212 24.59 -26.13 3.53
CA SER A 212 25.73 -27.01 3.25
C SER A 212 26.48 -26.50 2.02
N ASP A 213 27.78 -26.22 2.16
CA ASP A 213 28.65 -25.86 1.05
C ASP A 213 29.45 -27.09 0.58
N ALA A 214 29.73 -27.16 -0.73
CA ALA A 214 30.47 -28.28 -1.31
C ALA A 214 31.89 -28.37 -0.69
N LYS A 215 32.50 -27.24 -0.35
CA LYS A 215 33.82 -27.18 0.29
C LYS A 215 33.77 -27.69 1.73
N THR A 216 32.76 -27.34 2.50
CA THR A 216 32.59 -27.84 3.87
C THR A 216 32.32 -29.35 3.89
N ASN A 217 31.54 -29.84 2.93
CA ASN A 217 31.27 -31.27 2.76
C ASN A 217 32.53 -32.03 2.38
N PHE A 218 33.35 -31.50 1.46
CA PHE A 218 34.63 -32.10 1.08
C PHE A 218 35.63 -32.12 2.24
N LEU A 219 35.74 -31.02 2.98
CA LEU A 219 36.56 -30.95 4.19
C LEU A 219 36.10 -32.00 5.22
N GLY A 220 34.79 -32.11 5.45
CA GLY A 220 34.20 -33.14 6.31
C GLY A 220 34.59 -34.56 5.87
N LEU A 221 34.49 -34.85 4.57
CA LEU A 221 34.87 -36.15 4.00
C LEU A 221 36.37 -36.42 4.16
N SER A 222 37.21 -35.40 3.93
CA SER A 222 38.67 -35.52 4.07
C SER A 222 39.09 -35.82 5.51
N ILE A 223 38.44 -35.19 6.49
CA ILE A 223 38.67 -35.45 7.93
C ILE A 223 38.23 -36.87 8.28
N PHE A 224 37.10 -37.32 7.75
CA PHE A 224 36.63 -38.69 7.95
C PHE A 224 37.63 -39.72 7.44
N TRP A 225 38.13 -39.56 6.21
CA TRP A 225 39.15 -40.45 5.64
C TRP A 225 40.46 -40.43 6.42
N LEU A 226 40.91 -39.25 6.83
CA LEU A 226 42.12 -39.12 7.64
C LEU A 226 41.97 -39.88 8.96
N ARG A 227 40.82 -39.80 9.63
CA ARG A 227 40.53 -40.56 10.86
C ARG A 227 40.56 -42.07 10.64
N VAL A 228 40.00 -42.56 9.53
CA VAL A 228 40.03 -43.98 9.18
C VAL A 228 41.46 -44.47 8.96
N LEU A 229 42.29 -43.69 8.27
CA LEU A 229 43.70 -44.02 8.05
C LEU A 229 44.47 -44.06 9.38
N PHE A 230 44.31 -43.05 10.23
CA PHE A 230 44.94 -43.01 11.55
C PHE A 230 44.58 -44.25 12.38
N LEU A 231 43.29 -44.62 12.42
CA LEU A 231 42.84 -45.78 13.18
C LEU A 231 43.48 -47.08 12.66
N LYS A 232 43.59 -47.25 11.34
CA LYS A 232 44.27 -48.42 10.73
C LYS A 232 45.75 -48.48 11.11
N THR A 233 46.47 -47.36 11.07
CA THR A 233 47.88 -47.31 11.50
C THR A 233 48.05 -47.64 12.97
N ILE A 234 47.15 -47.16 13.84
CA ILE A 234 47.17 -47.48 15.27
C ILE A 234 47.00 -48.98 15.48
N VAL A 235 45.99 -49.60 14.84
CA VAL A 235 45.75 -51.05 14.94
C VAL A 235 46.94 -51.85 14.42
N PHE A 236 47.51 -51.48 13.27
CA PHE A 236 48.69 -52.15 12.73
C PHE A 236 49.89 -52.06 13.67
N ASN A 237 50.18 -50.88 14.22
CA ASN A 237 51.27 -50.70 15.17
C ASN A 237 51.06 -51.52 16.44
N ILE A 238 49.85 -51.58 16.98
CA ILE A 238 49.53 -52.42 18.14
C ILE A 238 49.72 -53.92 17.83
N LEU A 239 49.26 -54.39 16.67
CA LEU A 239 49.45 -55.79 16.28
C LEU A 239 50.93 -56.13 16.08
N MET A 240 51.71 -55.22 15.51
CA MET A 240 53.15 -55.41 15.31
C MET A 240 53.91 -55.42 16.64
N THR A 241 53.60 -54.54 17.58
CA THR A 241 54.23 -54.57 18.91
C THR A 241 53.87 -55.84 19.68
N LEU A 242 52.60 -56.27 19.64
CA LEU A 242 52.19 -57.55 20.24
C LEU A 242 52.91 -58.75 19.60
N LYS A 243 53.05 -58.77 18.27
CA LYS A 243 53.74 -59.86 17.56
C LYS A 243 55.23 -59.94 17.91
N VAL A 244 55.91 -58.80 18.03
CA VAL A 244 57.31 -58.74 18.47
C VAL A 244 57.46 -59.19 19.92
N TRP A 245 56.47 -58.88 20.77
CA TRP A 245 56.52 -59.26 22.18
C TRP A 245 56.21 -60.74 22.43
N MET A 246 55.43 -61.38 21.55
CA MET A 246 55.10 -62.81 21.62
C MET A 246 56.07 -63.73 20.87
N SER A 247 57.12 -63.19 20.22
CA SER A 247 58.17 -63.94 19.52
C SER A 247 59.47 -63.96 20.31
#